data_AF-A0A6P6S2S0-F1
#
_entry.id   AF-A0A6P6S2S0-F1
#
_cell.length_a   1.000
_cell.length_b   1.000
_cell.length_c   1.000
_cell.angle_alpha   90.00
_cell.angle_beta   90.00
_cell.angle_gamma   90.00
#
_symmetry.space_group_name_H-M   'P 1'
#
loop_
_entity.id
_entity.type
_entity.pdbx_description
1 polymer ?
#
loop_
_entity_poly.entity_id
_entity_poly.type
_entity_poly.pdbx_seq_one_letter_code
_entity_poly.pdbx_strand_id
1 'polypeptide(L)'
;MWGLSLVVQVRRRGDHQKHEARVICIGLDCDLAMLQVDDPDFWQGIGPPLSWGPSPSLEDPVTVAGYPLGGDNSSVTQGVVSRTDLQQYSMGSCWLLAIQIDAAINPGNSGGPALNKEKQCVGIAFQSLKDGDTENIGYIIPSEVVVHFLEDFQRHKKYTGFGDCGFTWQKLENRFMRSALSLKTKQHGVLVKKVDGASFARDVLQRGDIVLAVNGNRVASDGSVPFRNGERILFSWLFAQLFVGDRCSLTILRRGRQFEVSYQVGKVNLLVPATNDLPRPEYLIVGGLVFVPLSEPFLKSEYGEDFESRAPVRLLDRWQHGMQQFPGQQCVILTHVLAHEITVGFEHLHNLQVMAFNGQAVRTLRHLNELVEASNDEYWRFDLDHEEVVILKAASARSALKSILSRNLIPSHKSEGL
;
A
#
# COMPACT_ATOMS: atom_id res chain seq x y z
N MET A 1 13.77 11.65 5.46
CA MET A 1 13.36 13.05 5.63
C MET A 1 12.68 13.49 4.35
N TRP A 2 11.39 13.81 4.40
CA TRP A 2 10.62 14.29 3.26
C TRP A 2 11.14 15.69 2.89
N GLY A 3 11.91 15.79 1.80
CA GLY A 3 12.63 17.01 1.37
C GLY A 3 11.79 18.00 0.54
N LEU A 4 10.46 17.95 0.65
CA LEU A 4 9.58 19.01 0.16
C LEU A 4 9.18 19.83 1.38
N SER A 5 9.29 21.16 1.29
CA SER A 5 8.84 22.08 2.34
C SER A 5 7.31 22.03 2.45
N LEU A 6 6.79 20.95 3.03
CA LEU A 6 5.40 20.79 3.38
C LEU A 6 5.16 21.66 4.61
N VAL A 7 4.36 22.70 4.45
CA VAL A 7 3.91 23.52 5.59
C VAL A 7 2.59 22.92 6.06
N VAL A 8 2.60 22.28 7.24
CA VAL A 8 1.38 21.85 7.93
C VAL A 8 1.10 22.85 9.04
N GLN A 9 -0.16 23.26 9.17
CA GLN A 9 -0.60 24.16 10.23
C GLN A 9 -1.77 23.57 10.97
N VAL A 10 -1.80 23.80 12.28
CA VAL A 10 -2.91 23.44 13.16
C VAL A 10 -3.46 24.67 13.86
N ARG A 11 -4.73 24.65 14.21
CA ARG A 11 -5.41 25.73 14.94
C ARG A 11 -6.35 25.13 15.97
N ARG A 12 -6.34 25.71 17.17
CA ARG A 12 -7.19 25.26 18.27
C ARG A 12 -8.61 25.82 18.12
N ARG A 13 -9.57 25.16 18.76
CA ARG A 13 -10.93 25.69 18.86
C ARG A 13 -10.93 27.03 19.59
N GLY A 14 -11.53 28.05 18.97
CA GLY A 14 -11.67 29.38 19.57
C GLY A 14 -10.40 30.23 19.51
N ASP A 15 -9.33 29.74 18.89
CA ASP A 15 -8.11 30.49 18.65
C ASP A 15 -8.02 30.89 17.19
N HIS A 16 -7.62 32.13 16.92
CA HIS A 16 -7.34 32.63 15.57
C HIS A 16 -5.96 32.22 15.05
N GLN A 17 -5.01 31.89 15.94
CA GLN A 17 -3.62 31.69 15.61
C GLN A 17 -3.41 30.30 15.03
N LYS A 18 -2.76 30.25 13.86
CA LYS A 18 -2.28 29.00 13.27
C LYS A 18 -0.86 28.77 13.76
N HIS A 19 -0.59 27.54 14.18
CA HIS A 19 0.73 27.11 14.60
C HIS A 19 1.29 26.13 13.58
N GLU A 20 2.58 26.24 13.28
CA GLU A 20 3.25 25.29 12.40
C GLU A 20 3.37 23.93 13.07
N ALA A 21 3.08 22.88 12.31
CA ALA A 21 3.22 21.50 12.72
C ALA A 21 4.18 20.77 11.78
N ARG A 22 4.96 19.87 12.33
CA ARG A 22 5.87 18.98 11.59
C ARG A 22 5.30 17.56 11.55
N VAL A 23 5.36 16.93 10.39
CA VAL A 23 4.99 15.51 10.25
C VAL A 23 6.12 14.64 10.80
N ILE A 24 5.80 13.82 11.80
CA ILE A 24 6.74 12.92 12.46
C ILE A 24 6.74 11.53 11.83
N CYS A 25 5.55 11.03 11.50
CA CYS A 25 5.37 9.70 10.94
C CYS A 25 4.13 9.68 10.05
N ILE A 26 4.17 8.90 8.97
CA ILE A 26 3.04 8.68 8.05
C ILE A 26 2.91 7.17 7.85
N GLY A 27 1.71 6.64 8.07
CA GLY A 27 1.30 5.29 7.68
C GLY A 27 0.26 5.39 6.56
N LEU A 28 0.71 5.32 5.31
CA LEU A 28 -0.13 5.53 4.14
C LEU A 28 -1.22 4.45 4.00
N ASP A 29 -0.86 3.21 4.31
CA ASP A 29 -1.72 2.03 4.21
C ASP A 29 -2.74 1.91 5.35
N CYS A 30 -2.59 2.69 6.42
CA CYS A 30 -3.59 2.83 7.48
C CYS A 30 -4.20 4.23 7.59
N ASP A 31 -3.89 5.13 6.64
CA ASP A 31 -4.40 6.53 6.62
C ASP A 31 -4.18 7.29 7.95
N LEU A 32 -2.98 7.16 8.52
CA LEU A 32 -2.59 7.83 9.77
C LEU A 32 -1.35 8.68 9.59
N ALA A 33 -1.32 9.83 10.28
CA ALA A 33 -0.14 10.66 10.42
C ALA A 33 0.00 11.15 11.86
N MET A 34 1.24 11.23 12.34
CA MET A 34 1.56 11.82 13.63
C MET A 34 2.22 13.18 13.41
N LEU A 35 1.68 14.21 14.05
CA LEU A 35 2.16 15.58 13.97
C LEU A 35 2.76 16.01 15.31
N GLN A 36 3.72 16.92 15.26
CA GLN A 36 4.28 17.61 16.43
C GLN A 36 4.21 19.12 16.21
N VAL A 37 3.89 19.84 17.28
CA VAL A 37 3.89 21.30 17.32
C VAL A 37 4.91 21.72 18.37
N ASP A 38 5.96 22.41 17.93
CA ASP A 38 7.05 22.84 18.82
C ASP A 38 6.73 24.15 19.55
N ASP A 39 5.75 24.91 19.06
CA ASP A 39 5.29 26.17 19.66
C ASP A 39 4.61 25.92 21.03
N PRO A 40 5.18 26.39 22.15
CA PRO A 40 4.60 26.20 23.48
C PRO A 40 3.24 26.88 23.65
N ASP A 41 2.96 27.97 22.92
CA ASP A 41 1.70 28.73 23.05
C ASP A 41 0.50 27.90 22.58
N PHE A 42 0.72 26.97 21.63
CA PHE A 42 -0.29 26.00 21.23
C PHE A 42 -0.72 25.11 22.41
N TRP A 43 0.21 24.72 23.29
CA TRP A 43 -0.07 23.81 24.40
C TRP A 43 -0.62 24.52 25.65
N GLN A 44 -0.54 25.84 25.72
CA GLN A 44 -1.04 26.60 26.89
C GLN A 44 -2.56 26.53 27.01
N GLY A 45 -3.06 26.04 28.15
CA GLY A 45 -4.49 25.97 28.44
C GLY A 45 -5.23 24.84 27.72
N ILE A 46 -4.51 23.94 27.03
CA ILE A 46 -5.12 22.71 26.52
C ILE A 46 -5.40 21.75 27.68
N GLY A 47 -6.57 21.10 27.66
CA GLY A 47 -6.92 20.06 28.61
C GLY A 47 -6.01 18.82 28.46
N PRO A 48 -6.18 17.81 29.33
CA PRO A 48 -5.47 16.54 29.18
C PRO A 48 -5.75 15.92 27.80
N PRO A 49 -4.80 15.16 27.23
CA PRO A 49 -5.05 14.43 25.98
C PRO A 49 -6.20 13.45 26.16
N LEU A 50 -6.87 13.11 25.06
CA LEU A 50 -7.88 12.07 25.05
C LEU A 50 -7.27 10.73 25.47
N SER A 51 -7.99 9.97 26.28
CA SER A 51 -7.65 8.58 26.60
C SER A 51 -8.20 7.64 25.53
N TRP A 52 -7.47 6.57 25.23
CA TRP A 52 -7.93 5.53 24.33
C TRP A 52 -8.95 4.61 25.03
N GLY A 53 -10.03 4.29 24.33
CA GLY A 53 -11.00 3.27 24.70
C GLY A 53 -10.90 2.05 23.79
N PRO A 54 -11.53 0.92 24.17
CA PRO A 54 -11.61 -0.25 23.32
C PRO A 54 -12.42 0.04 22.06
N SER A 55 -12.17 -0.71 20.99
CA SER A 55 -12.95 -0.61 19.77
C SER A 55 -14.43 -0.95 20.03
N PRO A 56 -15.39 -0.12 19.58
CA PRO A 56 -16.80 -0.26 19.92
C PRO A 56 -17.41 -1.49 19.24
N SER A 57 -18.43 -2.08 19.85
CA SER A 57 -19.22 -3.20 19.30
C SER A 57 -20.36 -2.69 18.42
N LEU A 58 -21.02 -3.60 17.70
CA LEU A 58 -22.26 -3.27 16.97
C LEU A 58 -23.27 -2.58 17.90
N GLU A 59 -23.97 -1.58 17.35
CA GLU A 59 -24.98 -0.76 18.05
C GLU A 59 -24.44 0.18 19.13
N ASP A 60 -23.15 0.13 19.46
CA ASP A 60 -22.56 1.09 20.40
C ASP A 60 -22.62 2.51 19.84
N PRO A 61 -23.00 3.51 20.64
CA PRO A 61 -23.07 4.90 20.20
C PRO A 61 -21.68 5.51 20.08
N VAL A 62 -21.51 6.29 19.02
CA VAL A 62 -20.26 6.97 18.67
C VAL A 62 -20.56 8.44 18.39
N THR A 63 -19.71 9.32 18.93
CA THR A 63 -19.72 10.75 18.63
C THR A 63 -18.46 11.11 17.85
N VAL A 64 -18.59 11.67 16.65
CA VAL A 64 -17.47 12.17 15.87
C VAL A 64 -17.40 13.69 15.98
N ALA A 65 -16.20 14.20 16.24
CA ALA A 65 -15.95 15.64 16.32
C ALA A 65 -14.88 16.04 15.30
N GLY A 66 -15.11 17.14 14.57
CA GLY A 66 -14.21 17.59 13.51
C GLY A 66 -14.50 19.01 13.02
N TYR A 67 -13.90 19.40 11.90
CA TYR A 67 -14.04 20.72 11.30
C TYR A 67 -14.46 20.58 9.83
N PRO A 68 -15.76 20.58 9.51
CA PRO A 68 -16.23 20.32 8.15
C PRO A 68 -15.81 21.44 7.20
N LEU A 69 -15.71 21.09 5.91
CA LEU A 69 -15.39 22.04 4.85
C LEU A 69 -16.37 23.23 4.85
N GLY A 70 -15.83 24.45 4.74
CA GLY A 70 -16.64 25.69 4.63
C GLY A 70 -16.88 26.44 5.94
N GLY A 71 -16.26 26.03 7.06
CA GLY A 71 -16.33 26.78 8.32
C GLY A 71 -15.15 26.55 9.27
N ASP A 72 -14.95 27.49 10.19
CA ASP A 72 -13.89 27.46 11.21
C ASP A 72 -14.37 26.91 12.57
N ASN A 73 -15.66 26.63 12.67
CA ASN A 73 -16.27 26.10 13.89
C ASN A 73 -16.26 24.57 13.89
N SER A 74 -16.06 24.00 15.08
CA SER A 74 -16.14 22.55 15.28
C SER A 74 -17.57 22.05 15.05
N SER A 75 -17.71 20.92 14.35
CA SER A 75 -18.96 20.17 14.20
C SER A 75 -18.89 18.87 15.01
N VAL A 76 -20.06 18.40 15.43
CA VAL A 76 -20.24 17.14 16.13
C VAL A 76 -21.38 16.37 15.47
N THR A 77 -21.11 15.12 15.10
CA THR A 77 -22.11 14.18 14.59
C THR A 77 -22.19 12.98 15.53
N GLN A 78 -23.38 12.41 15.69
CA GLN A 78 -23.62 11.25 16.53
C GLN A 78 -24.31 10.17 15.71
N GLY A 79 -23.98 8.93 16.04
CA GLY A 79 -24.56 7.74 15.42
C GLY A 79 -24.21 6.50 16.25
N VAL A 80 -24.32 5.35 15.63
CA VAL A 80 -24.00 4.05 16.19
C VAL A 80 -23.09 3.26 15.25
N VAL A 81 -22.41 2.26 15.80
CA VAL A 81 -21.68 1.28 15.00
C VAL A 81 -22.65 0.42 14.22
N SER A 82 -22.53 0.47 12.89
CA SER A 82 -23.36 -0.28 11.95
C SER A 82 -22.72 -1.59 11.49
N ARG A 83 -21.39 -1.62 11.36
CA ARG A 83 -20.63 -2.80 10.89
C ARG A 83 -19.19 -2.75 11.36
N THR A 84 -18.56 -3.91 11.48
CA THR A 84 -17.12 -4.04 11.64
C THR A 84 -16.63 -5.07 10.62
N ASP A 85 -15.68 -4.69 9.77
CA ASP A 85 -15.14 -5.58 8.73
C ASP A 85 -13.75 -5.11 8.31
N LEU A 86 -13.05 -5.90 7.49
CA LEU A 86 -11.86 -5.44 6.81
C LEU A 86 -12.25 -4.56 5.62
N GLN A 87 -11.65 -3.37 5.55
CA GLN A 87 -11.80 -2.44 4.44
C GLN A 87 -10.45 -2.09 3.83
N GLN A 88 -10.46 -1.80 2.54
CA GLN A 88 -9.31 -1.19 1.89
C GLN A 88 -9.28 0.29 2.23
N TYR A 89 -8.19 0.74 2.82
CA TYR A 89 -8.01 2.15 3.17
C TYR A 89 -7.67 2.95 1.91
N SER A 90 -8.14 4.19 1.85
CA SER A 90 -8.14 5.06 0.65
C SER A 90 -6.77 5.18 -0.04
N MET A 91 -5.70 5.23 0.74
CA MET A 91 -4.32 5.37 0.25
C MET A 91 -3.50 4.07 0.43
N GLY A 92 -4.16 2.95 0.75
CA GLY A 92 -3.52 1.70 1.13
C GLY A 92 -3.83 0.53 0.20
N SER A 93 -2.83 -0.35 0.07
CA SER A 93 -3.01 -1.68 -0.52
C SER A 93 -3.44 -2.74 0.51
N CYS A 94 -3.51 -2.34 1.79
CA CYS A 94 -3.80 -3.21 2.91
C CYS A 94 -5.30 -3.21 3.20
N TRP A 95 -5.81 -4.38 3.55
CA TRP A 95 -7.16 -4.56 4.10
C TRP A 95 -7.05 -4.61 5.61
N LEU A 96 -7.44 -3.52 6.27
CA LEU A 96 -7.35 -3.36 7.72
C LEU A 96 -8.74 -3.28 8.35
N LEU A 97 -8.82 -3.51 9.65
CA LEU A 97 -10.09 -3.40 10.36
C LEU A 97 -10.61 -1.96 10.26
N ALA A 98 -11.83 -1.80 9.79
CA ALA A 98 -12.56 -0.54 9.84
C ALA A 98 -13.92 -0.75 10.49
N ILE A 99 -14.40 0.28 11.18
CA ILE A 99 -15.71 0.27 11.81
C ILE A 99 -16.59 1.26 11.07
N GLN A 100 -17.69 0.75 10.50
CA GLN A 100 -18.71 1.56 9.86
C GLN A 100 -19.65 2.14 10.91
N ILE A 101 -19.98 3.42 10.76
CA ILE A 101 -20.95 4.15 11.58
C ILE A 101 -21.98 4.83 10.68
N ASP A 102 -23.16 5.11 11.23
CA ASP A 102 -24.23 5.86 10.55
C ASP A 102 -24.19 7.38 10.86
N ALA A 103 -23.20 7.82 11.66
CA ALA A 103 -22.96 9.24 11.86
C ALA A 103 -22.42 9.87 10.56
N ALA A 104 -22.94 11.03 10.18
CA ALA A 104 -22.47 11.74 9.00
C ALA A 104 -20.98 12.11 9.11
N ILE A 105 -20.19 11.72 8.11
CA ILE A 105 -18.79 12.09 7.93
C ILE A 105 -18.68 12.91 6.65
N ASN A 106 -18.38 14.19 6.81
CA ASN A 106 -18.16 15.11 5.70
C ASN A 106 -16.67 15.41 5.56
N PRO A 107 -16.18 15.79 4.36
CA PRO A 107 -14.83 16.31 4.20
C PRO A 107 -14.51 17.38 5.26
N GLY A 108 -13.36 17.23 5.93
CA GLY A 108 -12.94 18.07 7.06
C GLY A 108 -13.20 17.47 8.45
N ASN A 109 -14.13 16.52 8.59
CA ASN A 109 -14.24 15.73 9.84
C ASN A 109 -13.23 14.57 9.90
N SER A 110 -12.74 14.11 8.74
CA SER A 110 -11.68 13.10 8.66
C SER A 110 -10.42 13.56 9.40
N GLY A 111 -9.82 12.67 10.19
CA GLY A 111 -8.73 12.97 11.12
C GLY A 111 -9.19 13.37 12.52
N GLY A 112 -10.48 13.68 12.71
CA GLY A 112 -11.08 13.95 14.03
C GLY A 112 -11.33 12.67 14.85
N PRO A 113 -11.46 12.78 16.18
CA PRO A 113 -11.69 11.63 17.04
C PRO A 113 -13.14 11.13 16.96
N ALA A 114 -13.29 9.81 17.07
CA ALA A 114 -14.54 9.13 17.38
C ALA A 114 -14.56 8.76 18.86
N LEU A 115 -15.60 9.16 19.58
CA LEU A 115 -15.70 9.07 21.05
C LEU A 115 -16.83 8.15 21.49
N ASN A 116 -16.61 7.36 22.54
CA ASN A 116 -17.67 6.62 23.23
C ASN A 116 -18.43 7.50 24.25
N LYS A 117 -19.41 6.92 24.95
CA LYS A 117 -20.21 7.56 26.01
C LYS A 117 -19.36 8.12 27.15
N GLU A 118 -18.24 7.47 27.46
CA GLU A 118 -17.28 7.85 28.50
C GLU A 118 -16.27 8.91 28.02
N LYS A 119 -16.43 9.43 26.79
CA LYS A 119 -15.53 10.38 26.12
C LYS A 119 -14.10 9.88 25.90
N GLN A 120 -13.93 8.56 25.84
CA GLN A 120 -12.68 7.94 25.39
C GLN A 120 -12.66 7.89 23.87
N CYS A 121 -11.48 8.09 23.28
CA CYS A 121 -11.25 7.96 21.85
C CYS A 121 -11.24 6.48 21.47
N VAL A 122 -12.18 6.07 20.61
CA VAL A 122 -12.30 4.69 20.14
C VAL A 122 -11.86 4.52 18.69
N GLY A 123 -11.46 5.61 18.04
CA GLY A 123 -10.93 5.61 16.68
C GLY A 123 -10.78 7.00 16.09
N ILE A 124 -10.32 7.06 14.84
CA ILE A 124 -10.17 8.30 14.06
C ILE A 124 -11.12 8.23 12.87
N ALA A 125 -11.93 9.26 12.67
CA ALA A 125 -12.84 9.32 11.53
C ALA A 125 -12.06 9.37 10.21
N PHE A 126 -12.49 8.58 9.22
CA PHE A 126 -11.95 8.65 7.87
C PHE A 126 -13.06 8.48 6.83
N GLN A 127 -12.81 9.00 5.64
CA GLN A 127 -13.74 8.92 4.51
C GLN A 127 -13.26 7.82 3.55
N SER A 128 -14.11 6.82 3.29
CA SER A 128 -13.81 5.78 2.30
C SER A 128 -13.99 6.31 0.87
N LEU A 129 -13.17 5.82 -0.07
CA LEU A 129 -13.18 6.24 -1.48
C LEU A 129 -14.44 5.80 -2.26
N LYS A 130 -15.15 4.78 -1.79
CA LYS A 130 -16.17 4.08 -2.61
C LYS A 130 -17.58 4.66 -2.54
N ASP A 131 -17.80 5.66 -1.69
CA ASP A 131 -19.15 5.98 -1.21
C ASP A 131 -19.71 7.31 -1.74
N GLY A 132 -19.20 7.78 -2.90
CA GLY A 132 -19.68 9.01 -3.54
C GLY A 132 -21.21 9.08 -3.77
N ASP A 133 -21.89 7.93 -3.78
CA ASP A 133 -23.34 7.80 -4.00
C ASP A 133 -24.12 7.24 -2.79
N THR A 134 -23.49 6.98 -1.64
CA THR A 134 -24.19 6.43 -0.46
C THR A 134 -24.29 7.42 0.68
N GLU A 135 -25.51 7.83 1.01
CA GLU A 135 -25.80 8.68 2.16
C GLU A 135 -25.57 7.93 3.49
N ASN A 136 -25.07 8.63 4.51
CA ASN A 136 -24.94 8.17 5.90
C ASN A 136 -24.06 6.93 6.13
N ILE A 137 -23.00 6.75 5.34
CA ILE A 137 -21.95 5.76 5.62
C ILE A 137 -20.67 6.51 6.00
N GLY A 138 -20.29 6.39 7.27
CA GLY A 138 -19.00 6.85 7.79
C GLY A 138 -18.13 5.67 8.21
N TYR A 139 -16.81 5.86 8.23
CA TYR A 139 -15.90 4.88 8.81
C TYR A 139 -15.00 5.52 9.86
N ILE A 140 -14.58 4.70 10.82
CA ILE A 140 -13.55 5.04 11.79
C ILE A 140 -12.44 4.00 11.72
N ILE A 141 -11.21 4.50 11.80
CA ILE A 141 -9.99 3.73 12.02
C ILE A 141 -10.01 3.33 13.49
N PRO A 142 -10.21 2.05 13.83
CA PRO A 142 -10.44 1.63 15.21
C PRO A 142 -9.17 1.80 16.06
N SER A 143 -9.36 1.94 17.37
CA SER A 143 -8.26 2.16 18.31
C SER A 143 -7.16 1.10 18.22
N GLU A 144 -7.48 -0.15 17.90
CA GLU A 144 -6.47 -1.21 17.72
C GLU A 144 -5.51 -0.96 16.53
N VAL A 145 -6.00 -0.41 15.43
CA VAL A 145 -5.16 -0.03 14.28
C VAL A 145 -4.29 1.18 14.63
N VAL A 146 -4.83 2.15 15.36
CA VAL A 146 -4.07 3.34 15.80
C VAL A 146 -2.98 2.95 16.81
N VAL A 147 -3.30 2.09 17.78
CA VAL A 147 -2.33 1.61 18.77
C VAL A 147 -1.22 0.81 18.11
N HIS A 148 -1.54 -0.04 17.12
CA HIS A 148 -0.52 -0.75 16.33
C HIS A 148 0.44 0.24 15.64
N PHE A 149 -0.08 1.25 14.94
CA PHE A 149 0.73 2.29 14.31
C PHE A 149 1.65 3.03 15.30
N LEU A 150 1.11 3.42 16.47
CA LEU A 150 1.88 4.12 17.50
C LEU A 150 2.98 3.25 18.10
N GLU A 151 2.66 1.98 18.38
CA GLU A 151 3.61 1.02 18.94
C GLU A 151 4.71 0.65 17.92
N ASP A 152 4.35 0.49 16.66
CA ASP A 152 5.30 0.25 15.57
C ASP A 152 6.32 1.41 15.47
N PHE A 153 5.82 2.65 15.46
CA PHE A 153 6.69 3.82 15.51
C PHE A 153 7.54 3.87 16.78
N GLN A 154 6.98 3.51 17.95
CA GLN A 154 7.73 3.51 19.19
C GLN A 154 8.91 2.53 19.16
N ARG A 155 8.69 1.33 18.62
CA ARG A 155 9.68 0.25 18.47
C ARG A 155 10.77 0.59 17.45
N HIS A 156 10.40 1.15 16.30
CA HIS A 156 11.30 1.25 15.15
C HIS A 156 11.74 2.69 14.81
N LYS A 157 11.13 3.71 15.43
CA LYS A 157 11.31 5.15 15.11
C LYS A 157 10.96 5.52 13.67
N LYS A 158 10.25 4.63 12.99
CA LYS A 158 9.67 4.76 11.66
C LYS A 158 8.49 3.81 11.58
N TYR A 159 7.59 4.07 10.66
CA TYR A 159 6.53 3.14 10.34
C TYR A 159 7.05 2.01 9.44
N THR A 160 6.68 0.78 9.74
CA THR A 160 7.10 -0.46 9.07
C THR A 160 5.96 -1.17 8.35
N GLY A 161 4.70 -0.87 8.68
CA GLY A 161 3.53 -1.44 8.04
C GLY A 161 2.79 -2.48 8.89
N PHE A 162 1.74 -3.04 8.31
CA PHE A 162 0.96 -4.13 8.88
C PHE A 162 1.43 -5.48 8.34
N GLY A 163 1.26 -6.54 9.14
CA GLY A 163 1.59 -7.90 8.74
C GLY A 163 0.67 -8.42 7.63
N ASP A 164 1.27 -9.05 6.61
CA ASP A 164 0.58 -9.74 5.51
C ASP A 164 0.90 -11.24 5.49
N CYS A 165 -0.08 -12.02 5.01
CA CYS A 165 0.05 -13.46 4.91
C CYS A 165 1.08 -13.91 3.85
N GLY A 166 1.33 -13.11 2.80
CA GLY A 166 2.32 -13.42 1.76
C GLY A 166 1.85 -14.43 0.71
N PHE A 167 0.55 -14.70 0.63
CA PHE A 167 -0.01 -15.60 -0.38
C PHE A 167 -1.46 -15.24 -0.73
N THR A 168 -1.89 -15.62 -1.93
CA THR A 168 -3.30 -15.53 -2.32
C THR A 168 -4.00 -16.86 -2.11
N TRP A 169 -5.30 -16.81 -1.84
CA TRP A 169 -6.06 -17.98 -1.45
C TRP A 169 -7.42 -18.08 -2.15
N GLN A 170 -8.05 -19.24 -2.02
CA GLN A 170 -9.36 -19.57 -2.56
C GLN A 170 -10.23 -20.21 -1.47
N LYS A 171 -11.50 -19.80 -1.42
CA LYS A 171 -12.52 -20.44 -0.58
C LYS A 171 -12.69 -21.92 -0.94
N LEU A 172 -12.96 -22.74 0.06
CA LEU A 172 -13.21 -24.18 -0.07
C LEU A 172 -14.62 -24.56 0.41
N GLU A 173 -15.64 -23.78 0.03
CA GLU A 173 -17.05 -24.02 0.42
C GLU A 173 -17.68 -25.20 -0.33
N ASN A 174 -17.19 -25.50 -1.53
CA ASN A 174 -17.66 -26.65 -2.32
C ASN A 174 -17.21 -27.98 -1.67
N ARG A 175 -18.18 -28.82 -1.30
CA ARG A 175 -17.92 -30.11 -0.63
C ARG A 175 -17.09 -31.08 -1.47
N PHE A 176 -17.27 -31.09 -2.79
CA PHE A 176 -16.55 -31.98 -3.70
C PHE A 176 -15.10 -31.54 -3.86
N MET A 177 -14.86 -30.22 -3.90
CA MET A 177 -13.50 -29.67 -3.89
C MET A 177 -12.76 -30.07 -2.60
N ARG A 178 -13.42 -29.95 -1.43
CA ARG A 178 -12.83 -30.42 -0.16
C ARG A 178 -12.49 -31.91 -0.18
N SER A 179 -13.43 -32.74 -0.67
CA SER A 179 -13.23 -34.18 -0.77
C SER A 179 -12.08 -34.55 -1.71
N ALA A 180 -12.00 -33.91 -2.88
CA ALA A 180 -10.93 -34.15 -3.87
C ALA A 180 -9.55 -33.75 -3.33
N LEU A 181 -9.49 -32.74 -2.47
CA LEU A 181 -8.28 -32.29 -1.80
C LEU A 181 -7.97 -33.03 -0.49
N SER A 182 -8.68 -34.12 -0.20
CA SER A 182 -8.47 -34.98 0.97
C SER A 182 -8.72 -34.29 2.33
N LEU A 183 -9.55 -33.25 2.38
CA LEU A 183 -10.05 -32.74 3.68
C LEU A 183 -11.03 -33.76 4.27
N LYS A 184 -10.84 -34.09 5.54
CA LYS A 184 -11.81 -34.85 6.33
C LYS A 184 -13.09 -34.03 6.53
N THR A 185 -14.22 -34.69 6.80
CA THR A 185 -15.55 -34.05 6.90
C THR A 185 -15.63 -32.84 7.85
N LYS A 186 -14.83 -32.82 8.93
CA LYS A 186 -14.78 -31.73 9.91
C LYS A 186 -13.62 -30.75 9.71
N GLN A 187 -12.82 -30.91 8.64
CA GLN A 187 -11.73 -30.00 8.32
C GLN A 187 -12.24 -28.89 7.41
N HIS A 188 -11.83 -27.67 7.77
CA HIS A 188 -12.10 -26.45 7.04
C HIS A 188 -10.80 -25.69 6.87
N GLY A 189 -10.78 -24.76 5.91
CA GLY A 189 -9.59 -23.98 5.59
C GLY A 189 -9.70 -23.35 4.21
N VAL A 190 -8.62 -22.72 3.78
CA VAL A 190 -8.51 -22.05 2.48
C VAL A 190 -7.38 -22.65 1.66
N LEU A 191 -7.56 -22.72 0.34
CA LEU A 191 -6.54 -23.23 -0.59
C LEU A 191 -5.56 -22.13 -1.00
N VAL A 192 -4.27 -22.38 -0.88
CA VAL A 192 -3.20 -21.49 -1.35
C VAL A 192 -3.12 -21.54 -2.89
N LYS A 193 -3.37 -20.41 -3.55
CA LYS A 193 -3.33 -20.27 -5.03
C LYS A 193 -1.92 -19.94 -5.53
N LYS A 194 -1.30 -18.91 -4.95
CA LYS A 194 0.04 -18.41 -5.28
C LYS A 194 0.69 -17.92 -4.00
N VAL A 195 2.00 -18.13 -3.87
CA VAL A 195 2.80 -17.58 -2.77
C VAL A 195 3.66 -16.47 -3.37
N ASP A 196 3.70 -15.31 -2.71
CA ASP A 196 4.51 -14.17 -3.14
C ASP A 196 6.00 -14.54 -3.03
N GLY A 197 6.74 -14.37 -4.14
CA GLY A 197 8.17 -14.67 -4.19
C GLY A 197 9.01 -13.71 -3.35
N ALA A 198 8.49 -12.53 -3.00
CA ALA A 198 9.14 -11.62 -2.05
C ALA A 198 8.84 -11.93 -0.57
N SER A 199 7.85 -12.79 -0.28
CA SER A 199 7.45 -13.11 1.09
C SER A 199 8.22 -14.29 1.67
N PHE A 200 8.47 -14.26 2.99
CA PHE A 200 8.98 -15.42 3.76
C PHE A 200 8.04 -16.63 3.72
N ALA A 201 6.76 -16.44 3.37
CA ALA A 201 5.82 -17.53 3.17
C ALA A 201 6.31 -18.54 2.11
N ARG A 202 7.10 -18.09 1.13
CA ARG A 202 7.63 -18.93 0.03
C ARG A 202 8.50 -20.08 0.50
N ASP A 203 9.12 -19.93 1.68
CA ASP A 203 10.07 -20.92 2.21
C ASP A 203 9.34 -22.09 2.91
N VAL A 204 8.07 -21.89 3.27
CA VAL A 204 7.28 -22.87 4.05
C VAL A 204 5.98 -23.29 3.40
N LEU A 205 5.40 -22.46 2.52
CA LEU A 205 4.16 -22.74 1.78
C LEU A 205 4.43 -22.99 0.31
N GLN A 206 3.51 -23.72 -0.31
CA GLN A 206 3.48 -23.94 -1.76
C GLN A 206 2.04 -23.88 -2.28
N ARG A 207 1.90 -23.62 -3.58
CA ARG A 207 0.61 -23.73 -4.27
C ARG A 207 -0.03 -25.10 -4.00
N GLY A 208 -1.31 -25.11 -3.65
CA GLY A 208 -2.06 -26.33 -3.36
C GLY A 208 -2.10 -26.73 -1.90
N ASP A 209 -1.33 -26.08 -1.02
CA ASP A 209 -1.50 -26.24 0.42
C ASP A 209 -2.86 -25.69 0.87
N ILE A 210 -3.38 -26.23 1.96
CA ILE A 210 -4.61 -25.73 2.57
C ILE A 210 -4.30 -25.25 3.98
N VAL A 211 -4.55 -23.97 4.25
CA VAL A 211 -4.37 -23.40 5.58
C VAL A 211 -5.60 -23.74 6.43
N LEU A 212 -5.39 -24.52 7.48
CA LEU A 212 -6.42 -24.99 8.42
C LEU A 212 -6.51 -24.09 9.66
N ALA A 213 -5.39 -23.54 10.11
CA ALA A 213 -5.34 -22.62 11.25
C ALA A 213 -4.19 -21.62 11.14
N VAL A 214 -4.38 -20.45 11.75
CA VAL A 214 -3.40 -19.36 11.87
C VAL A 214 -3.24 -19.03 13.35
N ASN A 215 -2.04 -19.16 13.91
CA ASN A 215 -1.77 -19.00 15.34
C ASN A 215 -2.78 -19.74 16.24
N GLY A 216 -3.14 -20.98 15.86
CA GLY A 216 -4.12 -21.81 16.56
C GLY A 216 -5.59 -21.49 16.26
N ASN A 217 -5.90 -20.35 15.63
CA ASN A 217 -7.26 -19.99 15.23
C ASN A 217 -7.66 -20.75 13.96
N ARG A 218 -8.73 -21.56 14.06
CA ARG A 218 -9.23 -22.36 12.94
C ARG A 218 -9.84 -21.48 11.86
N VAL A 219 -9.35 -21.66 10.63
CA VAL A 219 -9.85 -20.96 9.44
C VAL A 219 -11.00 -21.77 8.84
N ALA A 220 -12.13 -21.11 8.61
CA ALA A 220 -13.29 -21.72 7.96
C ALA A 220 -13.14 -21.75 6.43
N SER A 221 -14.04 -22.49 5.77
CA SER A 221 -14.01 -22.68 4.31
C SER A 221 -14.25 -21.41 3.50
N ASP A 222 -14.88 -20.41 4.09
CA ASP A 222 -15.09 -19.07 3.53
C ASP A 222 -13.91 -18.12 3.79
N GLY A 223 -12.89 -18.56 4.53
CA GLY A 223 -11.75 -17.74 4.95
C GLY A 223 -11.99 -16.95 6.24
N SER A 224 -13.08 -17.19 6.97
CA SER A 224 -13.33 -16.49 8.22
C SER A 224 -12.72 -17.20 9.44
N VAL A 225 -12.45 -16.44 10.50
CA VAL A 225 -12.08 -16.89 11.84
C VAL A 225 -13.07 -16.31 12.87
N PRO A 226 -13.24 -16.92 14.05
CA PRO A 226 -14.00 -16.30 15.13
C PRO A 226 -13.40 -14.94 15.50
N PHE A 227 -14.26 -13.95 15.73
CA PHE A 227 -13.87 -12.59 16.09
C PHE A 227 -14.33 -12.25 17.52
N ARG A 228 -15.39 -11.44 17.67
CA ARG A 228 -15.97 -11.05 18.97
C ARG A 228 -17.48 -11.24 18.97
N ASN A 229 -18.09 -11.45 20.14
CA ASN A 229 -19.56 -11.50 20.31
C ASN A 229 -20.30 -12.44 19.32
N GLY A 230 -19.66 -13.54 18.90
CA GLY A 230 -20.23 -14.47 17.92
C GLY A 230 -20.03 -14.07 16.45
N GLU A 231 -19.43 -12.91 16.19
CA GLU A 231 -19.06 -12.45 14.85
C GLU A 231 -17.87 -13.26 14.28
N ARG A 232 -17.71 -13.14 12.97
CA ARG A 232 -16.61 -13.76 12.21
C ARG A 232 -15.98 -12.71 11.32
N ILE A 233 -14.66 -12.77 11.15
CA ILE A 233 -13.90 -11.85 10.31
C ILE A 233 -12.95 -12.64 9.41
N LEU A 234 -12.51 -12.08 8.28
CA LEU A 234 -11.50 -12.71 7.44
C LEU A 234 -10.21 -12.98 8.22
N PHE A 235 -9.61 -14.14 8.01
CA PHE A 235 -8.41 -14.58 8.73
C PHE A 235 -7.20 -13.64 8.52
N SER A 236 -7.19 -12.83 7.46
CA SER A 236 -6.17 -11.80 7.22
C SER A 236 -6.08 -10.78 8.36
N TRP A 237 -7.16 -10.56 9.12
CA TRP A 237 -7.15 -9.76 10.34
C TRP A 237 -6.14 -10.26 11.39
N LEU A 238 -5.90 -11.58 11.46
CA LEU A 238 -4.90 -12.16 12.36
C LEU A 238 -3.47 -11.79 11.97
N PHE A 239 -3.22 -11.59 10.67
CA PHE A 239 -1.92 -11.14 10.18
C PHE A 239 -1.73 -9.64 10.37
N ALA A 240 -2.78 -8.84 10.15
CA ALA A 240 -2.74 -7.39 10.35
C ALA A 240 -2.45 -7.01 11.82
N GLN A 241 -2.85 -7.83 12.79
CA GLN A 241 -2.49 -7.61 14.20
C GLN A 241 -1.01 -7.80 14.54
N LEU A 242 -0.26 -8.50 13.67
CA LEU A 242 1.16 -8.76 13.88
C LEU A 242 1.99 -7.60 13.36
N PHE A 243 3.16 -7.38 13.96
CA PHE A 243 4.15 -6.44 13.45
C PHE A 243 5.02 -7.13 12.40
N VAL A 244 5.54 -6.34 11.45
CA VAL A 244 6.50 -6.84 10.46
C VAL A 244 7.72 -7.42 11.18
N GLY A 245 8.06 -8.67 10.89
CA GLY A 245 9.12 -9.43 11.55
C GLY A 245 8.65 -10.40 12.64
N ASP A 246 7.40 -10.29 13.12
CA ASP A 246 6.82 -11.25 14.05
C ASP A 246 6.73 -12.65 13.44
N ARG A 247 6.71 -13.70 14.27
CA ARG A 247 6.52 -15.07 13.81
C ARG A 247 5.04 -15.44 13.78
N CYS A 248 4.59 -16.05 12.68
CA CYS A 248 3.27 -16.65 12.56
C CYS A 248 3.38 -18.17 12.39
N SER A 249 2.52 -18.92 13.07
CA SER A 249 2.39 -20.37 12.95
C SER A 249 1.16 -20.72 12.13
N LEU A 250 1.31 -21.63 11.17
CA LEU A 250 0.21 -22.16 10.36
C LEU A 250 0.11 -23.67 10.53
N THR A 251 -1.12 -24.12 10.76
CA THR A 251 -1.49 -25.52 10.55
C THR A 251 -1.92 -25.68 9.10
N ILE A 252 -1.21 -26.49 8.32
CA ILE A 252 -1.52 -26.70 6.89
C ILE A 252 -1.80 -28.17 6.58
N LEU A 253 -2.59 -28.42 5.53
CA LEU A 253 -2.74 -29.71 4.89
C LEU A 253 -1.99 -29.71 3.54
N ARG A 254 -1.02 -30.60 3.40
CA ARG A 254 -0.26 -30.80 2.16
C ARG A 254 -0.30 -32.28 1.78
N ARG A 255 -0.86 -32.58 0.61
CA ARG A 255 -1.01 -33.97 0.10
C ARG A 255 -1.67 -34.90 1.13
N GLY A 256 -2.73 -34.42 1.79
CA GLY A 256 -3.49 -35.19 2.80
C GLY A 256 -2.80 -35.35 4.16
N ARG A 257 -1.59 -34.83 4.36
CA ARG A 257 -0.88 -34.84 5.65
C ARG A 257 -0.88 -33.44 6.27
N GLN A 258 -1.08 -33.37 7.58
CA GLN A 258 -1.08 -32.11 8.32
C GLN A 258 0.34 -31.77 8.77
N PHE A 259 0.72 -30.49 8.66
CA PHE A 259 2.00 -29.95 9.09
C PHE A 259 1.77 -28.69 9.92
N GLU A 260 2.65 -28.46 10.89
CA GLU A 260 2.81 -27.16 11.54
C GLU A 260 4.04 -26.49 10.91
N VAL A 261 3.85 -25.29 10.37
CA VAL A 261 4.93 -24.49 9.79
C VAL A 261 4.93 -23.11 10.42
N SER A 262 6.08 -22.46 10.46
CA SER A 262 6.16 -21.07 10.96
C SER A 262 7.17 -20.26 10.17
N TYR A 263 6.87 -18.98 9.98
CA TYR A 263 7.67 -18.03 9.20
C TYR A 263 7.54 -16.63 9.79
N GLN A 264 8.45 -15.73 9.39
CA GLN A 264 8.34 -14.32 9.73
C GLN A 264 7.31 -13.64 8.85
N VAL A 265 6.47 -12.81 9.44
CA VAL A 265 5.46 -12.03 8.73
C VAL A 265 6.12 -10.81 8.10
N GLY A 266 5.89 -10.63 6.79
CA GLY A 266 6.31 -9.43 6.06
C GLY A 266 5.17 -8.42 5.93
N LYS A 267 5.44 -7.29 5.29
CA LYS A 267 4.40 -6.40 4.78
C LYS A 267 3.89 -6.86 3.42
N VAL A 268 2.81 -6.26 2.93
CA VAL A 268 2.33 -6.45 1.55
C VAL A 268 3.41 -6.01 0.56
N ASN A 269 3.76 -6.88 -0.40
CA ASN A 269 4.69 -6.56 -1.50
C ASN A 269 3.94 -6.52 -2.83
N LEU A 270 3.55 -5.33 -3.27
CA LEU A 270 2.98 -5.16 -4.61
C LEU A 270 4.08 -5.07 -5.67
N LEU A 271 3.87 -5.70 -6.83
CA LEU A 271 4.74 -5.48 -7.99
C LEU A 271 4.59 -4.05 -8.53
N VAL A 272 3.36 -3.53 -8.51
CA VAL A 272 3.02 -2.15 -8.87
C VAL A 272 2.50 -1.46 -7.61
N PRO A 273 3.30 -0.60 -6.95
CA PRO A 273 2.89 0.06 -5.72
C PRO A 273 1.66 0.96 -5.91
N ALA A 274 0.71 0.90 -4.97
CA ALA A 274 -0.47 1.79 -4.95
C ALA A 274 -0.10 3.23 -4.54
N THR A 275 1.00 3.39 -3.82
CA THR A 275 1.55 4.68 -3.41
C THR A 275 3.04 4.76 -3.70
N ASN A 276 3.56 5.98 -3.78
CA ASN A 276 4.99 6.20 -3.82
C ASN A 276 5.49 6.40 -2.38
N ASP A 277 6.26 5.44 -1.87
CA ASP A 277 7.00 5.58 -0.59
C ASP A 277 8.03 6.71 -0.64
N LEU A 278 8.35 7.19 -1.86
CA LEU A 278 9.32 8.24 -2.11
C LEU A 278 8.65 9.60 -2.28
N PRO A 279 9.25 10.68 -1.75
CA PRO A 279 8.75 12.04 -1.93
C PRO A 279 8.75 12.51 -3.39
N ARG A 280 9.55 11.86 -4.25
CA ARG A 280 9.59 12.09 -5.70
C ARG A 280 9.72 10.74 -6.41
N PRO A 281 9.04 10.55 -7.55
CA PRO A 281 9.19 9.33 -8.34
C PRO A 281 10.63 9.20 -8.88
N GLU A 282 11.13 7.97 -8.93
CA GLU A 282 12.42 7.68 -9.54
C GLU A 282 12.32 7.78 -11.07
N TYR A 283 13.36 8.29 -11.72
CA TYR A 283 13.49 8.24 -13.16
C TYR A 283 14.95 8.11 -13.59
N LEU A 284 15.16 7.56 -14.79
CA LEU A 284 16.46 7.43 -15.44
C LEU A 284 16.32 7.78 -16.93
N ILE A 285 17.26 8.55 -17.47
CA ILE A 285 17.32 8.92 -18.88
C ILE A 285 18.63 8.40 -19.47
N VAL A 286 18.53 7.52 -20.46
CA VAL A 286 19.69 6.94 -21.16
C VAL A 286 19.56 7.18 -22.65
N GLY A 287 20.44 8.02 -23.21
CA GLY A 287 20.43 8.31 -24.65
C GLY A 287 19.09 8.83 -25.18
N GLY A 288 18.31 9.52 -24.34
CA GLY A 288 16.97 10.03 -24.68
C GLY A 288 15.81 9.11 -24.29
N LEU A 289 16.08 7.85 -23.93
CA LEU A 289 15.07 6.92 -23.42
C LEU A 289 14.75 7.25 -21.96
N VAL A 290 13.49 7.50 -21.62
CA VAL A 290 13.05 7.87 -20.26
C VAL A 290 12.42 6.66 -19.57
N PHE A 291 13.01 6.23 -18.46
CA PHE A 291 12.58 5.08 -17.68
C PHE A 291 12.07 5.48 -16.31
N VAL A 292 10.99 4.85 -15.86
CA VAL A 292 10.44 4.97 -14.50
C VAL A 292 10.00 3.60 -13.98
N PRO A 293 9.89 3.39 -12.66
CA PRO A 293 9.17 2.24 -12.11
C PRO A 293 7.65 2.45 -12.29
N LEU A 294 6.95 1.44 -12.80
CA LEU A 294 5.49 1.43 -12.88
C LEU A 294 4.88 1.49 -11.48
N SER A 295 3.97 2.45 -11.27
CA SER A 295 3.19 2.60 -10.04
C SER A 295 1.77 3.05 -10.36
N GLU A 296 0.84 2.90 -9.41
CA GLU A 296 -0.52 3.40 -9.57
C GLU A 296 -0.57 4.93 -9.74
N PRO A 297 0.21 5.76 -9.00
CA PRO A 297 0.30 7.19 -9.27
C PRO A 297 0.76 7.51 -10.70
N PHE A 298 1.67 6.71 -11.27
CA PHE A 298 2.03 6.84 -12.68
C PHE A 298 0.85 6.55 -13.61
N LEU A 299 0.13 5.44 -13.36
CA LEU A 299 -1.05 5.08 -14.17
C LEU A 299 -2.14 6.17 -14.12
N LYS A 300 -2.40 6.73 -12.93
CA LYS A 300 -3.34 7.85 -12.78
C LYS A 300 -2.88 9.11 -13.49
N SER A 301 -1.59 9.42 -13.42
CA SER A 301 -1.02 10.59 -14.10
C SER A 301 -1.12 10.47 -15.63
N GLU A 302 -0.82 9.30 -16.18
CA GLU A 302 -0.78 9.09 -17.64
C GLU A 302 -2.16 8.86 -18.26
N TYR A 303 -3.06 8.17 -17.56
CA TYR A 303 -4.33 7.70 -18.12
C TYR A 303 -5.56 8.30 -17.42
N GLY A 304 -5.40 9.08 -16.35
CA GLY A 304 -6.49 9.68 -15.57
C GLY A 304 -6.94 8.80 -14.39
N GLU A 305 -7.87 9.31 -13.57
CA GLU A 305 -8.42 8.57 -12.41
C GLU A 305 -9.13 7.27 -12.82
N ASP A 306 -9.65 7.19 -14.06
CA ASP A 306 -10.27 6.00 -14.64
C ASP A 306 -9.28 5.14 -15.47
N PHE A 307 -7.99 5.16 -15.10
CA PHE A 307 -6.92 4.42 -15.79
C PHE A 307 -7.23 2.94 -15.98
N GLU A 308 -8.01 2.31 -15.08
CA GLU A 308 -8.44 0.91 -15.18
C GLU A 308 -9.13 0.59 -16.51
N SER A 309 -9.75 1.60 -17.14
CA SER A 309 -10.45 1.46 -18.42
C SER A 309 -9.66 1.96 -19.64
N ARG A 310 -8.52 2.63 -19.43
CA ARG A 310 -7.77 3.34 -20.48
C ARG A 310 -6.33 2.88 -20.64
N ALA A 311 -5.69 2.44 -19.56
CA ALA A 311 -4.30 2.01 -19.59
C ALA A 311 -4.16 0.72 -20.44
N PRO A 312 -2.99 0.49 -21.06
CA PRO A 312 -2.71 -0.72 -21.80
C PRO A 312 -2.93 -1.97 -20.93
N VAL A 313 -3.64 -2.97 -21.49
CA VAL A 313 -4.00 -4.21 -20.80
C VAL A 313 -2.80 -4.90 -20.15
N ARG A 314 -1.61 -4.84 -20.77
CA ARG A 314 -0.38 -5.40 -20.20
C ARG A 314 0.04 -4.74 -18.87
N LEU A 315 -0.10 -3.41 -18.77
CA LEU A 315 0.23 -2.69 -17.54
C LEU A 315 -0.83 -2.95 -16.47
N LEU A 316 -2.10 -3.05 -16.89
CA LEU A 316 -3.20 -3.45 -16.01
C LEU A 316 -3.01 -4.87 -15.46
N ASP A 317 -2.56 -5.83 -16.28
CA ASP A 317 -2.24 -7.18 -15.82
C ASP A 317 -1.10 -7.17 -14.78
N ARG A 318 -0.05 -6.38 -15.01
CA ARG A 318 1.03 -6.19 -14.02
C ARG A 318 0.50 -5.58 -12.72
N TRP A 319 -0.36 -4.58 -12.80
CA TRP A 319 -0.93 -3.90 -11.62
C TRP A 319 -1.90 -4.81 -10.85
N GLN A 320 -2.80 -5.51 -11.54
CA GLN A 320 -3.86 -6.28 -10.89
C GLN A 320 -3.42 -7.70 -10.47
N HIS A 321 -2.49 -8.31 -11.20
CA HIS A 321 -2.16 -9.73 -11.07
C HIS A 321 -0.67 -10.02 -10.89
N GLY A 322 0.18 -8.99 -11.03
CA GLY A 322 1.60 -9.09 -10.81
C GLY A 322 1.96 -9.42 -9.36
N MET A 323 2.97 -10.28 -9.18
CA MET A 323 3.57 -10.59 -7.90
C MET A 323 5.08 -10.44 -8.00
N GLN A 324 5.69 -9.92 -6.96
CA GLN A 324 7.15 -9.89 -6.87
C GLN A 324 7.68 -11.33 -6.81
N GLN A 325 8.78 -11.55 -7.52
CA GLN A 325 9.54 -12.80 -7.51
C GLN A 325 10.68 -12.74 -6.48
N PHE A 326 11.13 -11.53 -6.15
CA PHE A 326 12.12 -11.25 -5.13
C PHE A 326 11.85 -9.88 -4.50
N PRO A 327 12.31 -9.63 -3.26
CA PRO A 327 12.06 -8.36 -2.58
C PRO A 327 12.57 -7.15 -3.37
N GLY A 328 11.70 -6.15 -3.52
CA GLY A 328 12.04 -4.88 -4.17
C GLY A 328 12.03 -4.92 -5.69
N GLN A 329 11.54 -6.00 -6.31
CA GLN A 329 11.35 -6.05 -7.76
C GLN A 329 10.49 -4.88 -8.24
N GLN A 330 10.93 -4.19 -9.29
CA GLN A 330 10.15 -3.15 -9.95
C GLN A 330 9.86 -3.55 -11.40
N CYS A 331 8.68 -3.17 -11.89
CA CYS A 331 8.38 -3.17 -13.31
C CYS A 331 8.91 -1.87 -13.91
N VAL A 332 10.08 -1.91 -14.55
CA VAL A 332 10.69 -0.73 -15.18
C VAL A 332 10.07 -0.53 -16.56
N ILE A 333 9.55 0.66 -16.83
CA ILE A 333 8.91 1.00 -18.10
C ILE A 333 9.66 2.13 -18.81
N LEU A 334 9.81 2.00 -20.13
CA LEU A 334 10.12 3.09 -21.03
C LEU A 334 8.84 3.91 -21.21
N THR A 335 8.81 5.13 -20.70
CA THR A 335 7.61 5.99 -20.78
C THR A 335 7.58 6.75 -22.09
N HIS A 336 8.68 7.41 -22.42
CA HIS A 336 8.81 8.27 -23.59
C HIS A 336 10.25 8.25 -24.13
N VAL A 337 10.38 8.66 -25.39
CA VAL A 337 11.68 8.83 -26.06
C VAL A 337 11.85 10.31 -26.42
N LEU A 338 12.86 10.95 -25.84
CA LEU A 338 13.24 12.32 -26.15
C LEU A 338 13.92 12.36 -27.53
N ALA A 339 13.34 13.12 -28.44
CA ALA A 339 13.78 13.17 -29.84
C ALA A 339 15.21 13.74 -29.98
N HIS A 340 16.07 12.99 -30.64
CA HIS A 340 17.47 13.30 -30.94
C HIS A 340 17.94 12.45 -32.14
N GLU A 341 19.03 12.81 -32.80
CA GLU A 341 19.59 12.04 -33.93
C GLU A 341 19.89 10.57 -33.58
N ILE A 342 20.12 10.26 -32.30
CA ILE A 342 20.43 8.90 -31.83
C ILE A 342 19.17 8.08 -31.52
N THR A 343 18.01 8.74 -31.40
CA THR A 343 16.72 8.10 -31.10
C THR A 343 15.80 8.00 -32.31
N VAL A 344 16.30 8.36 -33.50
CA VAL A 344 15.55 8.32 -34.76
C VAL A 344 14.99 6.93 -35.00
N GLY A 345 13.67 6.85 -35.16
CA GLY A 345 12.92 5.61 -35.37
C GLY A 345 12.30 5.05 -34.10
N PHE A 346 12.67 5.53 -32.91
CA PHE A 346 12.17 5.04 -31.63
C PHE A 346 11.13 5.97 -30.98
N GLU A 347 10.84 7.15 -31.55
CA GLU A 347 10.03 8.20 -30.93
C GLU A 347 8.57 7.82 -30.69
N HIS A 348 8.09 6.78 -31.36
CA HIS A 348 6.74 6.26 -31.22
C HIS A 348 6.59 5.30 -30.04
N LEU A 349 7.69 4.83 -29.45
CA LEU A 349 7.68 3.89 -28.34
C LEU A 349 7.27 4.61 -27.04
N HIS A 350 6.25 4.08 -26.38
CA HIS A 350 5.74 4.61 -25.12
C HIS A 350 5.14 3.50 -24.26
N ASN A 351 5.35 3.63 -22.95
CA ASN A 351 4.78 2.77 -21.91
C ASN A 351 4.98 1.27 -22.16
N LEU A 352 6.24 0.88 -22.45
CA LEU A 352 6.69 -0.50 -22.65
C LEU A 352 7.59 -0.96 -21.50
N GLN A 353 7.39 -2.16 -20.97
CA GLN A 353 8.28 -2.71 -19.94
C GLN A 353 9.66 -3.01 -20.55
N VAL A 354 10.72 -2.67 -19.82
CA VAL A 354 12.09 -3.11 -20.13
C VAL A 354 12.33 -4.46 -19.48
N MET A 355 12.57 -5.48 -20.31
CA MET A 355 12.77 -6.85 -19.86
C MET A 355 14.24 -7.16 -19.60
N ALA A 356 15.13 -6.71 -20.50
CA ALA A 356 16.56 -6.95 -20.38
C ALA A 356 17.40 -5.78 -20.94
N PHE A 357 18.63 -5.69 -20.44
CA PHE A 357 19.69 -4.83 -20.96
C PHE A 357 20.91 -5.70 -21.29
N ASN A 358 21.38 -5.66 -22.54
CA ASN A 358 22.47 -6.51 -23.05
C ASN A 358 22.30 -8.00 -22.67
N GLY A 359 21.08 -8.52 -22.77
CA GLY A 359 20.73 -9.90 -22.42
C GLY A 359 20.59 -10.21 -20.92
N GLN A 360 20.84 -9.24 -20.04
CA GLN A 360 20.66 -9.38 -18.59
C GLN A 360 19.27 -8.87 -18.16
N ALA A 361 18.53 -9.69 -17.42
CA ALA A 361 17.19 -9.32 -16.98
C ALA A 361 17.21 -8.09 -16.05
N VAL A 362 16.35 -7.11 -16.33
CA VAL A 362 16.20 -5.92 -15.50
C VAL A 362 15.37 -6.24 -14.26
N ARG A 363 15.87 -5.87 -13.08
CA ARG A 363 15.27 -6.20 -11.78
C ARG A 363 14.60 -5.00 -11.12
N THR A 364 15.26 -3.85 -11.22
CA THR A 364 14.86 -2.55 -10.67
C THR A 364 15.39 -1.44 -11.57
N LEU A 365 14.91 -0.21 -11.40
CA LEU A 365 15.44 0.95 -12.12
C LEU A 365 16.89 1.22 -11.73
N ARG A 366 17.23 1.04 -10.45
CA ARG A 366 18.62 1.10 -9.97
C ARG A 366 19.50 0.05 -10.65
N HIS A 367 19.01 -1.19 -10.76
CA HIS A 367 19.74 -2.24 -11.46
C HIS A 367 19.98 -1.88 -12.93
N LEU A 368 18.99 -1.30 -13.62
CA LEU A 368 19.17 -0.81 -14.99
C LEU A 368 20.26 0.28 -15.08
N ASN A 369 20.24 1.25 -14.16
CA ASN A 369 21.27 2.29 -14.08
C ASN A 369 22.67 1.68 -13.88
N GLU A 370 22.82 0.74 -12.94
CA GLU A 370 24.08 0.04 -12.68
C GLU A 370 24.60 -0.72 -13.91
N LEU A 371 23.71 -1.42 -14.64
CA LEU A 371 24.06 -2.13 -15.87
C LEU A 371 24.55 -1.19 -16.97
N VAL A 372 23.88 -0.05 -17.15
CA VAL A 372 24.27 0.96 -18.16
C VAL A 372 25.61 1.59 -17.82
N GLU A 373 25.82 1.97 -16.56
CA GLU A 373 27.07 2.59 -16.10
C GLU A 373 28.26 1.63 -16.21
N ALA A 374 28.08 0.37 -15.83
CA ALA A 374 29.12 -0.66 -15.88
C ALA A 374 29.41 -1.17 -17.30
N SER A 375 28.52 -0.91 -18.27
CA SER A 375 28.66 -1.41 -19.63
C SER A 375 29.79 -0.70 -20.39
N ASN A 376 30.74 -1.52 -20.87
CA ASN A 376 31.78 -1.11 -21.81
C ASN A 376 31.51 -1.57 -23.25
N ASP A 377 30.35 -2.19 -23.50
CA ASP A 377 29.94 -2.64 -24.83
C ASP A 377 29.79 -1.46 -25.80
N GLU A 378 30.11 -1.67 -27.08
CA GLU A 378 29.98 -0.63 -28.11
C GLU A 378 28.52 -0.20 -28.30
N TYR A 379 27.59 -1.15 -28.13
CA TYR A 379 26.16 -0.97 -28.28
C TYR A 379 25.43 -1.33 -26.99
N TRP A 380 24.44 -0.51 -26.66
CA TRP A 380 23.47 -0.78 -25.62
C TRP A 380 22.18 -1.28 -26.25
N ARG A 381 21.78 -2.50 -25.89
CA ARG A 381 20.56 -3.16 -26.32
C ARG A 381 19.56 -3.20 -25.18
N PHE A 382 18.38 -2.67 -25.41
CA PHE A 382 17.22 -2.76 -24.52
C PHE A 382 16.19 -3.67 -25.17
N ASP A 383 15.89 -4.79 -24.52
CA ASP A 383 14.82 -5.69 -24.91
C ASP A 383 13.55 -5.28 -24.15
N LEU A 384 12.51 -4.91 -24.88
CA LEU A 384 11.25 -4.40 -24.36
C LEU A 384 10.13 -5.45 -24.51
N ASP A 385 8.97 -5.16 -23.91
CA ASP A 385 7.72 -5.90 -24.19
C ASP A 385 7.43 -5.95 -25.70
N HIS A 386 6.70 -6.99 -26.12
CA HIS A 386 6.34 -7.25 -27.53
C HIS A 386 7.54 -7.52 -28.45
N GLU A 387 8.64 -8.01 -27.89
CA GLU A 387 9.87 -8.32 -28.65
C GLU A 387 10.47 -7.09 -29.36
N GLU A 388 10.07 -5.89 -28.93
CA GLU A 388 10.66 -4.64 -29.39
C GLU A 388 12.09 -4.50 -28.87
N VAL A 389 12.97 -4.01 -29.73
CA VAL A 389 14.40 -3.90 -29.44
C VAL A 389 14.88 -2.51 -29.77
N VAL A 390 15.48 -1.84 -28.79
CA VAL A 390 16.15 -0.56 -28.98
C VAL A 390 17.65 -0.76 -28.86
N ILE A 391 18.41 -0.34 -29.88
CA ILE A 391 19.88 -0.39 -29.86
C ILE A 391 20.44 1.02 -30.04
N LEU A 392 21.28 1.44 -29.10
CA LEU A 392 21.99 2.71 -29.14
C LEU A 392 23.49 2.48 -29.17
N LYS A 393 24.23 3.26 -29.95
CA LYS A 393 25.69 3.30 -29.83
C LYS A 393 26.08 4.00 -28.53
N ALA A 394 26.77 3.30 -27.63
CA ALA A 394 27.01 3.75 -26.26
C ALA A 394 27.74 5.10 -26.19
N ALA A 395 28.79 5.27 -27.01
CA ALA A 395 29.55 6.52 -27.06
C ALA A 395 28.70 7.72 -27.49
N SER A 396 27.85 7.54 -28.51
CA SER A 396 26.95 8.58 -29.01
C SER A 396 25.85 8.92 -28.00
N ALA A 397 25.31 7.91 -27.30
CA ALA A 397 24.33 8.11 -26.24
C ALA A 397 24.90 8.93 -25.07
N ARG A 398 26.14 8.66 -24.65
CA ARG A 398 26.84 9.43 -23.60
C ARG A 398 27.10 10.87 -24.04
N SER A 399 27.54 11.11 -25.28
CA SER A 399 27.82 12.47 -25.76
C SER A 399 26.55 13.31 -25.97
N ALA A 400 25.46 12.69 -26.40
CA ALA A 400 24.19 13.37 -26.66
C ALA A 400 23.46 13.81 -25.38
N LEU A 401 23.70 13.14 -24.26
CA LEU A 401 22.91 13.30 -23.03
C LEU A 401 22.77 14.78 -22.60
N LYS A 402 23.87 15.54 -22.56
CA LYS A 402 23.83 16.96 -22.16
C LYS A 402 22.93 17.80 -23.08
N SER A 403 23.01 17.57 -24.38
CA SER A 403 22.17 18.26 -25.37
C SER A 403 20.69 17.93 -25.16
N ILE A 404 20.38 16.64 -25.03
CA ILE A 404 19.02 16.13 -24.81
C ILE A 404 18.40 16.76 -23.55
N LEU A 405 19.11 16.74 -22.42
CA LEU A 405 18.60 17.30 -21.17
C LEU A 405 18.34 18.82 -21.28
N SER A 406 19.31 19.55 -21.85
CA SER A 406 19.21 21.01 -21.99
C SER A 406 18.04 21.44 -22.88
N ARG A 407 17.80 20.74 -23.99
CA ARG A 407 16.70 21.00 -24.92
C ARG A 407 15.33 20.80 -24.27
N ASN A 408 15.22 19.85 -23.34
CA ASN A 408 13.97 19.50 -22.65
C ASN A 408 13.84 20.15 -21.27
N LEU A 409 14.76 21.05 -20.90
CA LEU A 409 14.79 21.71 -19.58
C LEU A 409 14.82 20.73 -18.40
N ILE A 410 15.45 19.57 -18.59
CA ILE A 410 15.58 18.53 -17.57
C ILE A 410 16.87 18.77 -16.78
N PRO A 411 16.82 18.94 -15.45
CA PRO A 411 17.99 19.33 -14.66
C PRO A 411 19.01 18.20 -14.47
N SER A 412 18.59 16.95 -14.52
CA SER A 412 19.45 15.76 -14.33
C SER A 412 18.96 14.60 -15.19
N HIS A 413 19.85 13.68 -15.56
CA HIS A 413 19.46 12.45 -16.26
C HIS A 413 18.85 11.39 -15.35
N LYS A 414 18.90 11.57 -14.03
CA LYS A 414 18.33 10.63 -13.05
C LYS A 414 17.86 11.36 -11.80
N SER A 415 16.90 10.76 -11.11
CA SER A 415 16.44 11.26 -9.81
C SER A 415 17.54 11.13 -8.74
N GLU A 416 17.42 11.93 -7.67
CA GLU A 416 18.32 11.81 -6.52
C GLU A 416 18.23 10.42 -5.88
N GLY A 417 19.38 9.86 -5.52
CA GLY A 417 19.48 8.55 -4.89
C GLY A 417 19.65 7.37 -5.88
N LEU A 418 19.54 7.58 -7.19
CA LEU A 418 19.76 6.54 -8.21
C LEU A 418 21.24 6.31 -8.57
#